data_AF-A0A2V5KF12-F1
#
_entry.id   AF-A0A2V5KF12-F1
#
_cell.length_a   1.000
_cell.length_b   1.000
_cell.length_c   1.000
_cell.angle_alpha   90.00
_cell.angle_beta   90.00
_cell.angle_gamma   90.00
#
_symmetry.space_group_name_H-M   'P 1'
#
loop_
_entity.id
_entity.type
_entity.pdbx_description
1 polymer ?
#
loop_
_entity_poly.entity_id
_entity_poly.type
_entity_poly.pdbx_seq_one_letter_code
_entity_poly.pdbx_strand_id
1 'polypeptide(L)'
;MAREVHFDEEGVLLNLTGATGFFALKFKLKMPYSTIKSVYVDYFDAPPWMLRMPGTSLSALHIFEGSFKYADEWYFLSYESRVPLLIMELEGHDKYRYVIFQVDNPTGVASEIRKRIREAQEMGDGRSV
;
A
#
# COMPACT_ATOMS: atom_id res chain seq x y z
N MET A 1 -11.85 -2.41 -10.52
CA MET A 1 -11.45 -1.95 -9.18
C MET A 1 -10.76 -0.61 -9.31
N ALA A 2 -10.87 0.28 -8.32
CA ALA A 2 -10.12 1.55 -8.30
C ALA A 2 -8.64 1.37 -7.91
N ARG A 3 -8.25 0.16 -7.48
CA ARG A 3 -6.92 -0.19 -6.98
C ARG A 3 -6.42 -1.40 -7.75
N GLU A 4 -5.29 -1.24 -8.43
CA GLU A 4 -4.64 -2.30 -9.18
C GLU A 4 -3.23 -2.54 -8.65
N VAL A 5 -2.91 -3.81 -8.38
CA VAL A 5 -1.58 -4.22 -7.96
C VAL A 5 -0.87 -4.85 -9.15
N HIS A 6 0.25 -4.26 -9.51
CA HIS A 6 1.15 -4.77 -10.55
C HIS A 6 2.47 -5.16 -9.89
N PHE A 7 3.17 -6.10 -10.49
CA PHE A 7 4.45 -6.58 -9.99
C PHE A 7 5.49 -6.36 -11.07
N ASP A 8 6.60 -5.71 -10.72
CA ASP A 8 7.79 -5.63 -11.54
C ASP A 8 8.93 -6.41 -10.88
N GLU A 9 10.12 -6.39 -11.49
CA GLU A 9 11.31 -7.09 -10.99
C GLU A 9 11.84 -6.48 -9.68
N GLU A 10 11.54 -5.21 -9.41
CA GLU A 10 12.12 -4.46 -8.30
C GLU A 10 11.15 -4.29 -7.12
N GLY A 11 9.84 -4.45 -7.34
CA GLY A 11 8.84 -4.25 -6.31
C GLY A 11 7.38 -4.38 -6.76
N VAL A 12 6.53 -3.92 -5.85
CA VAL A 12 5.07 -3.86 -6.02
C VAL A 12 4.68 -2.45 -6.47
N LEU A 13 3.84 -2.36 -7.50
CA LEU A 13 3.28 -1.12 -8.00
C LEU A 13 1.78 -1.06 -7.68
N LEU A 14 1.39 -0.13 -6.82
CA LEU A 14 -0.02 0.20 -6.57
C LEU A 14 -0.44 1.34 -7.50
N ASN A 15 -1.35 1.05 -8.41
CA ASN A 15 -1.98 2.04 -9.27
C ASN A 15 -3.40 2.34 -8.77
N LEU A 16 -3.70 3.61 -8.57
CA LEU A 16 -5.07 4.06 -8.34
C LEU A 16 -5.68 4.56 -9.65
N THR A 17 -6.77 3.93 -10.05
CA THR A 17 -7.58 4.27 -11.23
C THR A 17 -8.89 4.91 -10.74
N GLY A 18 -8.85 6.21 -10.45
CA GLY A 18 -10.04 6.96 -10.07
C GLY A 18 -11.00 7.12 -11.26
N ALA A 19 -12.04 6.29 -11.34
CA ALA A 19 -13.23 6.62 -12.11
C ALA A 19 -14.16 7.46 -11.22
N THR A 20 -14.58 8.62 -11.72
CA THR A 20 -15.48 9.64 -11.14
C THR A 20 -14.92 10.62 -10.09
N GLY A 21 -14.46 11.78 -10.59
CA GLY A 21 -14.47 13.07 -9.88
C GLY A 21 -13.13 13.55 -9.30
N PHE A 22 -12.71 14.77 -9.67
CA PHE A 22 -11.60 15.63 -9.19
C PHE A 22 -10.17 15.02 -9.02
N PHE A 23 -10.02 13.70 -8.94
CA PHE A 23 -8.78 12.94 -8.81
C PHE A 23 -8.47 12.16 -10.10
N ALA A 24 -8.60 12.80 -11.27
CA ALA A 24 -8.19 12.23 -12.55
C ALA A 24 -6.65 12.02 -12.67
N LEU A 25 -5.91 12.18 -11.57
CA LEU A 25 -4.47 11.96 -11.50
C LEU A 25 -4.23 10.47 -11.23
N LYS A 26 -3.61 9.78 -12.20
CA LYS A 26 -3.11 8.41 -12.02
C LYS A 26 -2.04 8.43 -10.93
N PHE A 27 -2.42 8.10 -9.70
CA PHE A 27 -1.47 7.93 -8.61
C PHE A 27 -0.82 6.55 -8.75
N LYS A 28 0.52 6.54 -8.69
CA LYS A 28 1.33 5.33 -8.69
C LYS A 28 2.24 5.35 -7.47
N LEU A 29 2.22 4.27 -6.71
CA LEU A 29 3.11 4.07 -5.58
C LEU A 29 3.93 2.80 -5.81
N LYS A 30 5.25 2.98 -5.90
CA LYS A 30 6.20 1.87 -5.98
C LYS A 30 6.68 1.52 -4.59
N MET A 31 6.64 0.24 -4.25
CA MET A 31 7.13 -0.32 -3.01
C MET A 31 8.18 -1.36 -3.37
N PRO A 32 9.47 -0.98 -3.41
CA PRO A 32 10.55 -1.90 -3.73
C PRO A 32 10.56 -3.09 -2.77
N TYR A 33 10.82 -4.30 -3.26
CA TYR A 33 10.81 -5.51 -2.42
C TYR A 33 11.79 -5.39 -1.24
N SER A 34 12.92 -4.71 -1.43
CA SER A 34 13.92 -4.45 -0.39
C SER A 34 13.41 -3.59 0.78
N THR A 35 12.35 -2.81 0.55
CA THR A 35 11.74 -1.97 1.59
C THR A 35 10.60 -2.68 2.31
N ILE A 36 10.06 -3.78 1.77
CA ILE A 36 8.90 -4.44 2.35
C ILE A 36 9.35 -5.33 3.51
N LYS A 37 9.12 -4.84 4.74
CA LYS A 37 9.46 -5.55 5.96
C LYS A 37 8.44 -6.65 6.29
N SER A 38 7.16 -6.34 6.15
CA SER A 38 6.09 -7.32 6.39
C SER A 38 4.87 -7.04 5.52
N VAL A 39 4.16 -8.11 5.15
CA VAL A 39 2.90 -8.06 4.40
C VAL A 39 1.91 -8.98 5.08
N TYR A 40 0.72 -8.49 5.39
CA TYR A 40 -0.36 -9.30 5.99
C TYR A 40 -1.73 -8.73 5.64
N VAL A 41 -2.77 -9.49 5.99
CA VAL A 41 -4.16 -9.12 5.75
C VAL A 41 -4.84 -8.99 7.09
N ASP A 42 -5.40 -7.82 7.36
CA ASP A 42 -6.14 -7.55 8.59
C ASP A 42 -7.13 -6.39 8.39
N TYR A 43 -7.98 -6.16 9.39
CA TYR A 43 -8.74 -4.93 9.49
C TYR A 43 -7.85 -3.79 10.01
N PHE A 44 -8.11 -2.59 9.53
CA PHE A 44 -7.44 -1.39 10.01
C PHE A 44 -8.48 -0.31 10.31
N ASP A 45 -8.55 0.10 11.57
CA ASP A 45 -9.38 1.21 12.01
C ASP A 45 -8.47 2.43 12.17
N ALA A 46 -8.58 3.39 11.24
CA ALA A 46 -7.78 4.62 11.29
C ALA A 46 -8.11 5.41 12.57
N PRO A 47 -7.12 5.76 13.42
CA PRO A 47 -7.36 6.50 14.65
C PRO A 47 -7.98 7.89 14.36
N PRO A 48 -8.94 8.37 15.18
CA PRO A 48 -9.58 9.67 14.96
C PRO A 48 -8.61 10.87 14.93
N TRP A 49 -7.45 10.75 15.58
CA TRP A 49 -6.42 11.77 15.70
C TRP A 49 -5.29 11.65 14.66
N MET A 50 -5.40 10.74 13.69
CA MET A 50 -4.45 10.65 12.57
C MET A 50 -4.51 11.93 11.72
N LEU A 51 -3.38 12.64 11.60
CA LEU A 51 -3.28 13.92 10.91
C LEU A 51 -3.41 13.72 9.39
N ARG A 52 -4.27 14.53 8.77
CA ARG A 52 -4.59 14.47 7.34
C ARG A 52 -3.75 15.46 6.56
N MET A 53 -3.20 15.04 5.42
CA MET A 53 -2.54 15.98 4.51
C MET A 53 -3.54 16.65 3.58
N PRO A 54 -3.32 17.92 3.19
CA PRO A 54 -4.11 18.59 2.15
C PRO A 54 -4.18 17.73 0.87
N GLY A 55 -5.36 17.61 0.28
CA GLY A 55 -5.60 16.76 -0.90
C GLY A 55 -5.94 15.30 -0.59
N THR A 56 -6.17 14.94 0.68
CA THR A 56 -6.64 13.61 1.11
C THR A 56 -8.17 13.62 1.23
N SER A 57 -8.86 12.64 0.63
CA SER A 57 -10.32 12.54 0.71
C SER A 57 -10.76 11.83 1.98
N LEU A 58 -11.77 12.40 2.64
CA LEU A 58 -12.56 11.76 3.70
C LEU A 58 -14.00 12.24 3.52
N SER A 59 -14.79 11.52 2.71
CA SER A 59 -16.22 11.78 2.72
C SER A 59 -16.82 11.12 3.97
N ALA A 60 -17.96 11.61 4.43
CA ALA A 60 -18.77 11.02 5.49
C ALA A 60 -19.23 9.55 5.22
N LEU A 61 -18.64 8.88 4.22
CA LEU A 61 -18.99 7.58 3.66
C LEU A 61 -17.87 6.53 3.83
N HIS A 62 -16.95 6.70 4.80
CA HIS A 62 -15.86 5.74 5.09
C HIS A 62 -14.81 5.56 3.99
N ILE A 63 -14.60 6.58 3.16
CA ILE A 63 -13.55 6.58 2.12
C ILE A 63 -12.27 7.19 2.68
N PHE A 64 -11.19 6.41 2.72
CA PHE A 64 -9.84 6.84 3.07
C PHE A 64 -8.96 6.74 1.83
N GLU A 65 -8.56 7.88 1.27
CA GLU A 65 -7.69 7.91 0.10
C GLU A 65 -6.64 9.03 0.23
N GLY A 66 -5.37 8.65 0.35
CA GLY A 66 -4.24 9.58 0.32
C GLY A 66 -3.18 9.35 1.40
N SER A 67 -2.47 10.43 1.75
CA SER A 67 -1.37 10.44 2.72
C SER A 67 -1.83 10.94 4.09
N PHE A 68 -1.47 10.19 5.12
CA PHE A 68 -1.79 10.49 6.51
C PHE A 68 -0.52 10.43 7.37
N LYS A 69 -0.47 11.20 8.45
CA LYS A 69 0.62 11.17 9.43
C LYS A 69 0.08 10.78 10.81
N TYR A 70 0.68 9.77 11.45
CA TYR A 70 0.29 9.29 12.77
C TYR A 70 1.50 8.76 13.54
N ALA A 71 1.62 9.14 14.81
CA ALA A 71 2.75 8.74 15.67
C ALA A 71 4.13 9.03 15.02
N ASP A 72 4.24 10.20 14.38
CA ASP A 72 5.39 10.66 13.57
C ASP A 72 5.68 9.84 12.30
N GLU A 73 4.90 8.81 12.02
CA GLU A 73 5.03 7.95 10.85
C GLU A 73 4.04 8.30 9.74
N TRP A 74 4.42 8.03 8.50
CA TRP A 74 3.62 8.28 7.32
C TRP A 74 2.87 7.02 6.86
N TYR A 75 1.60 7.20 6.56
CA TYR A 75 0.68 6.15 6.11
C TYR A 75 0.11 6.52 4.75
N PHE A 76 0.07 5.56 3.84
CA PHE A 76 -0.77 5.64 2.66
C PHE A 76 -2.00 4.78 2.87
N LEU A 77 -3.19 5.37 2.78
CA LEU A 77 -4.46 4.67 2.92
C LEU A 77 -5.24 4.75 1.60
N SER A 78 -5.79 3.62 1.14
CA SER A 78 -6.73 3.58 0.01
C SER A 78 -7.77 2.46 0.21
N TYR A 79 -8.89 2.78 0.85
CA TYR A 79 -10.00 1.85 1.08
C TYR A 79 -11.32 2.61 1.32
N GLU A 80 -12.45 1.96 1.07
CA GLU A 80 -13.78 2.60 1.15
C GLU A 80 -14.81 1.87 2.02
N SER A 81 -14.41 0.74 2.60
CA SER A 81 -15.32 -0.11 3.38
C SER A 81 -14.57 -0.87 4.47
N ARG A 82 -15.31 -1.34 5.47
CA ARG A 82 -14.77 -2.18 6.55
C ARG A 82 -14.63 -3.62 6.07
N VAL A 83 -13.53 -3.90 5.40
CA VAL A 83 -13.16 -5.21 4.86
C VAL A 83 -11.71 -5.53 5.24
N PRO A 84 -11.27 -6.81 5.15
CA PRO A 84 -9.86 -7.12 5.28
C PRO A 84 -9.03 -6.37 4.23
N LEU A 85 -8.00 -5.67 4.68
CA LEU A 85 -7.11 -4.85 3.86
C LEU A 85 -5.76 -5.54 3.71
N LEU A 86 -5.09 -5.26 2.60
CA LEU A 86 -3.67 -5.57 2.48
C LEU A 86 -2.90 -4.51 3.26
N ILE A 87 -2.10 -4.95 4.24
CA ILE A 87 -1.26 -4.09 5.07
C ILE A 87 0.20 -4.44 4.79
N MET A 88 0.97 -3.43 4.39
CA MET A 88 2.41 -3.54 4.20
C MET A 88 3.13 -2.57 5.11
N GLU A 89 4.03 -3.10 5.94
CA GLU A 89 5.01 -2.34 6.69
C GLU A 89 6.27 -2.18 5.83
N LEU A 90 6.73 -0.94 5.70
CA LEU A 90 7.90 -0.59 4.90
C LEU A 90 9.03 -0.06 5.80
N GLU A 91 10.25 -0.41 5.45
CA GLU A 91 11.46 0.05 6.13
C GLU A 91 12.43 0.59 5.08
N GLY A 92 12.91 1.82 5.26
CA GLY A 92 13.78 2.48 4.29
C GLY A 92 13.08 3.03 3.04
N HIS A 93 11.74 3.00 2.96
CA HIS A 93 11.01 3.68 1.89
C HIS A 93 11.03 5.21 2.08
N ASP A 94 11.19 5.96 0.99
CA ASP A 94 11.35 7.43 0.95
C ASP A 94 10.31 8.28 1.71
N LYS A 95 9.15 7.70 2.03
CA LYS A 95 8.03 8.46 2.58
C LYS A 95 7.19 7.64 3.53
N TYR A 96 6.68 6.48 3.14
CA TYR A 96 5.68 5.76 3.91
C TYR A 96 6.29 4.67 4.77
N ARG A 97 5.84 4.58 6.02
CA ARG A 97 6.06 3.44 6.91
C ARG A 97 5.01 2.36 6.71
N TYR A 98 3.78 2.76 6.36
CA TYR A 98 2.70 1.81 6.07
C TYR A 98 1.97 2.15 4.78
N VAL A 99 1.66 1.11 4.02
CA VAL A 99 0.78 1.18 2.85
C VAL A 99 -0.37 0.20 3.06
N ILE A 100 -1.59 0.74 3.13
CA ILE A 100 -2.80 0.01 3.54
C ILE A 100 -3.87 0.24 2.49
N PHE A 101 -4.33 -0.81 1.84
CA PHE A 101 -5.35 -0.67 0.80
C PHE A 101 -6.26 -1.88 0.64
N GLN A 102 -7.44 -1.61 0.09
CA GLN A 102 -8.42 -2.61 -0.28
C GLN A 102 -8.10 -3.18 -1.67
N VAL A 103 -8.04 -4.50 -1.80
CA VAL A 103 -7.81 -5.19 -3.08
C VAL A 103 -8.66 -6.45 -3.13
N ASP A 104 -8.92 -6.95 -4.33
CA ASP A 104 -9.54 -8.26 -4.47
C ASP A 104 -8.60 -9.36 -4.03
N ASN A 105 -9.17 -10.38 -3.40
CA ASN A 105 -8.43 -11.54 -2.91
C ASN A 105 -7.16 -11.11 -2.13
N PRO A 106 -7.30 -10.32 -1.04
CA PRO A 106 -6.16 -9.75 -0.33
C PRO A 106 -5.18 -10.82 0.17
N THR A 107 -5.67 -12.00 0.55
CA THR A 107 -4.84 -13.15 0.94
C THR A 107 -4.00 -13.68 -0.22
N GLY A 108 -4.59 -13.82 -1.41
CA GLY A 108 -3.85 -14.24 -2.60
C GLY A 108 -2.79 -13.22 -3.01
N VAL A 109 -3.13 -11.93 -2.99
CA VAL A 109 -2.18 -10.85 -3.28
C VAL A 109 -1.04 -10.83 -2.24
N ALA A 110 -1.35 -10.95 -0.94
CA ALA A 110 -0.33 -11.02 0.10
C ALA A 110 0.61 -12.22 -0.07
N SER A 111 0.06 -13.39 -0.39
CA SER A 111 0.84 -14.61 -0.65
C SER A 111 1.79 -14.42 -1.83
N GLU A 112 1.31 -13.80 -2.91
CA GLU A 112 2.10 -13.54 -4.11
C GLU A 112 3.22 -12.52 -3.85
N ILE A 113 2.95 -11.44 -3.10
CA ILE A 113 4.00 -10.47 -2.70
C ILE A 113 5.08 -11.19 -1.89
N ARG A 114 4.71 -11.97 -0.88
CA ARG A 114 5.68 -12.72 -0.05
C ARG A 114 6.50 -13.70 -0.87
N LYS A 115 5.90 -14.34 -1.88
CA LYS A 115 6.61 -15.21 -2.81
C LYS A 115 7.67 -14.44 -3.59
N ARG A 116 7.31 -13.31 -4.20
CA ARG A 116 8.25 -12.47 -4.97
C ARG A 116 9.36 -11.86 -4.12
N ILE A 117 9.09 -11.49 -2.87
CA ILE A 117 10.13 -11.01 -1.94
C ILE A 117 11.21 -12.08 -1.75
N ARG A 118 10.82 -13.35 -1.57
CA ARG A 118 11.79 -14.45 -1.43
C ARG A 118 12.60 -14.66 -2.71
N GLU A 119 11.93 -14.67 -3.87
CA GLU A 119 12.60 -14.80 -5.17
C GLU A 119 13.61 -13.66 -5.41
N ALA A 120 13.26 -12.42 -5.05
CA ALA A 120 14.16 -11.27 -5.17
C ALA A 120 15.38 -11.36 -4.24
N GLN A 121 15.22 -11.92 -3.04
CA GLN A 121 16.32 -12.14 -2.10
C GLN A 121 17.28 -13.23 -2.59
N GLU A 122 16.75 -14.33 -3.14
CA GLU A 122 17.54 -15.42 -3.71
C GLU A 122 18.37 -14.97 -4.92
N MET A 123 17.82 -14.08 -5.78
CA MET A 123 18.55 -13.51 -6.92
C MET A 123 19.63 -12.50 -6.52
N GLY A 124 19.46 -11.81 -5.38
CA GLY A 124 20.46 -10.88 -4.84
C GLY A 124 21.66 -11.60 -4.22
N ASP A 125 21.43 -12.75 -3.58
CA ASP A 125 22.46 -13.55 -2.91
C ASP A 125 23.35 -14.32 -3.92
N GLY A 126 22.79 -14.75 -5.05
CA GLY A 126 23.50 -15.46 -6.12
C GLY A 126 24.53 -14.64 -6.93
N ARG A 127 24.71 -13.35 -6.64
CA ARG A 127 25.72 -12.48 -7.28
C ARG A 127 27.01 -12.33 -6.48
N SER A 128 27.14 -13.02 -5.35
CA SER A 128 28.34 -13.03 -4.51
C SER A 128 29.14 -14.33 -4.70
N VAL A 129 29.76 -14.53 -5.87
CA VAL A 129 30.81 -15.54 -6.07
C VAL A 129 31.90 -14.98 -6.97
#